data_AF-A0A921B2X2-F1
#
_entry.id   AF-A0A921B2X2-F1
#
_cell.length_a   1.000
_cell.length_b   1.000
_cell.length_c   1.000
_cell.angle_alpha   90.00
_cell.angle_beta   90.00
_cell.angle_gamma   90.00
#
_symmetry.space_group_name_H-M   'P 1'
#
loop_
_entity.id
_entity.type
_entity.pdbx_description
1 polymer ?
#
loop_
_entity_poly.entity_id
_entity_poly.type
_entity_poly.pdbx_seq_one_letter_code
_entity_poly.pdbx_strand_id
1 'polypeptide(L)'
;MMLSRLWLTGYRGYELNVYQDKDPKLAVIKYSLKNTLRIYLEDGLEWLITGAQLGVEQWGVEVAAELKEDFPDFKIAIMLPFAEFGKQWNEHNQQKLQQILTKADFTGNVSQHPYQNPSQLKNYQTFMSEHTDGALMVYDPEYPGKPQYDYDFLKQKSERETDYPLRLIDFYELQDQAEQLSEAQHADDDWQ
;
A
#
# COMPACT_ATOMS: atom_id res chain seq x y z
N MET A 1 -5.40 17.39 12.81
CA MET A 1 -6.39 16.31 12.78
C MET A 1 -5.62 15.00 12.95
N MET A 2 -6.21 14.03 13.65
CA MET A 2 -5.60 12.71 13.86
C MET A 2 -5.98 11.84 12.65
N LEU A 3 -5.00 11.22 11.99
CA LEU A 3 -5.21 10.41 10.78
C LEU A 3 -5.61 9.00 11.22
N SER A 4 -6.90 8.68 11.16
CA SER A 4 -7.43 7.39 11.64
C SER A 4 -7.54 6.33 10.53
N ARG A 5 -7.68 6.75 9.28
CA ARG A 5 -7.86 5.89 8.11
C ARG A 5 -6.86 6.28 7.02
N LEU A 6 -5.92 5.41 6.69
CA LEU A 6 -4.87 5.67 5.71
C LEU A 6 -5.12 4.91 4.42
N TRP A 7 -5.14 5.60 3.28
CA TRP A 7 -5.07 4.94 1.98
C TRP A 7 -3.63 4.59 1.64
N LEU A 8 -3.30 3.30 1.54
CA LEU A 8 -2.02 2.85 0.97
C LEU A 8 -2.16 2.43 -0.49
N THR A 9 -1.29 2.96 -1.36
CA THR A 9 -1.13 2.49 -2.75
C THR A 9 0.31 2.71 -3.25
N GLY A 10 0.60 2.40 -4.51
CA GLY A 10 1.92 2.60 -5.10
C GLY A 10 2.21 1.67 -6.27
N TYR A 11 3.49 1.56 -6.60
CA TYR A 11 3.96 0.77 -7.74
C TYR A 11 3.53 -0.69 -7.73
N ARG A 12 3.35 -1.22 -8.94
CA ARG A 12 3.24 -2.65 -9.18
C ARG A 12 4.62 -3.29 -9.10
N GLY A 13 4.69 -4.57 -8.73
CA GLY A 13 5.97 -5.25 -8.52
C GLY A 13 6.93 -5.16 -9.73
N TYR A 14 6.39 -5.31 -10.95
CA TYR A 14 7.20 -5.21 -12.17
C TYR A 14 7.75 -3.78 -12.43
N GLU A 15 7.10 -2.73 -11.91
CA GLU A 15 7.56 -1.34 -12.06
C GLU A 15 8.79 -1.07 -11.19
N LEU A 16 8.93 -1.83 -10.09
CA LEU A 16 10.10 -1.80 -9.20
C LEU A 16 11.14 -2.88 -9.54
N ASN A 17 10.91 -3.66 -10.61
CA ASN A 17 11.70 -4.84 -10.97
C ASN A 17 11.79 -5.88 -9.84
N VAL A 18 10.69 -6.06 -9.09
CA VAL A 18 10.56 -7.05 -8.01
C VAL A 18 9.61 -8.15 -8.48
N TYR A 19 10.17 -9.35 -8.70
CA TYR A 19 9.43 -10.48 -9.27
C TYR A 19 9.29 -11.68 -8.33
N GLN A 20 10.06 -11.72 -7.24
CA GLN A 20 10.15 -12.86 -6.34
C GLN A 20 10.17 -12.40 -4.88
N ASP A 21 9.68 -13.25 -3.98
CA ASP A 21 9.53 -12.89 -2.57
C ASP A 21 10.87 -12.76 -1.82
N LYS A 22 11.98 -13.26 -2.39
CA LYS A 22 13.34 -13.17 -1.82
C LYS A 22 14.19 -12.04 -2.42
N ASP A 23 13.57 -11.10 -3.12
CA ASP A 23 14.28 -9.96 -3.69
C ASP A 23 14.75 -9.00 -2.57
N PRO A 24 16.04 -8.61 -2.50
CA PRO A 24 16.51 -7.63 -1.53
C PRO A 24 15.75 -6.31 -1.57
N LYS A 25 15.30 -5.85 -2.75
CA LYS A 25 14.49 -4.64 -2.87
C LYS A 25 13.15 -4.78 -2.15
N LEU A 26 12.55 -5.98 -2.18
CA LEU A 26 11.31 -6.24 -1.47
C LEU A 26 11.51 -6.13 0.05
N ALA A 27 12.66 -6.61 0.58
CA ALA A 27 12.99 -6.46 1.99
C ALA A 27 13.05 -4.99 2.39
N VAL A 28 13.72 -4.15 1.59
CA VAL A 28 13.80 -2.69 1.80
C VAL A 28 12.41 -2.04 1.76
N ILE A 29 11.59 -2.36 0.75
CA ILE A 29 10.24 -1.79 0.63
C ILE A 29 9.37 -2.17 1.83
N LYS A 30 9.41 -3.44 2.25
CA LYS A 30 8.68 -3.89 3.44
C LYS A 30 9.18 -3.24 4.72
N TYR A 31 10.49 -3.06 4.86
CA TYR A 31 11.10 -2.37 5.99
C TYR A 31 10.63 -0.90 6.06
N SER A 32 10.70 -0.17 4.94
CA SER A 32 10.21 1.20 4.82
C SER A 32 8.70 1.31 5.15
N LEU A 33 7.87 0.42 4.58
CA LEU A 33 6.44 0.35 4.89
C LEU A 33 6.19 0.07 6.37
N LYS A 34 6.94 -0.86 6.97
CA LYS A 34 6.78 -1.24 8.39
C LYS A 34 7.09 -0.08 9.31
N ASN A 35 8.23 0.57 9.11
CA ASN A 35 8.64 1.74 9.90
C ASN A 35 7.62 2.88 9.76
N THR A 36 7.20 3.16 8.53
CA THR A 36 6.20 4.18 8.25
C THR A 36 4.86 3.88 8.90
N LEU A 37 4.32 2.68 8.72
CA LEU A 37 3.02 2.32 9.29
C LEU A 37 3.08 2.30 10.81
N ARG A 38 4.20 1.90 11.42
CA ARG A 38 4.39 1.94 12.87
C ARG A 38 4.27 3.37 13.42
N ILE A 39 4.88 4.36 12.76
CA ILE A 39 4.73 5.78 13.14
C ILE A 39 3.25 6.19 13.11
N TYR A 40 2.54 5.86 12.03
CA TYR A 40 1.10 6.16 11.93
C TYR A 40 0.29 5.46 13.03
N LEU A 41 0.62 4.21 13.38
CA LEU A 41 -0.05 3.46 14.44
C LEU A 41 0.21 4.05 15.83
N GLU A 42 1.43 4.49 16.11
CA GLU A 42 1.79 5.19 17.34
C GLU A 42 1.07 6.55 17.45
N ASP A 43 0.82 7.20 16.32
CA ASP A 43 -0.02 8.40 16.19
C ASP A 43 -1.53 8.10 16.08
N GLY A 44 -1.91 6.82 16.26
CA GLY A 44 -3.28 6.32 16.41
C GLY A 44 -4.06 6.10 15.11
N LEU A 45 -3.39 5.63 14.06
CA LEU A 45 -4.01 4.99 12.91
C LEU A 45 -4.87 3.78 13.35
N GLU A 46 -6.11 3.73 12.89
CA GLU A 46 -7.04 2.63 13.19
C GLU A 46 -7.24 1.70 11.99
N TRP A 47 -7.20 2.24 10.77
CA TRP A 47 -7.49 1.50 9.54
C TRP A 47 -6.46 1.76 8.44
N LEU A 48 -5.87 0.69 7.93
CA LEU A 48 -5.26 0.71 6.61
C LEU A 48 -6.30 0.30 5.58
N ILE A 49 -6.55 1.18 4.61
CA ILE A 49 -7.49 0.94 3.52
C ILE A 49 -6.68 0.89 2.22
N THR A 50 -6.78 -0.19 1.47
CA THR A 50 -5.98 -0.37 0.25
C THR A 50 -6.73 -1.19 -0.79
N GLY A 51 -6.15 -1.28 -1.98
CA GLY A 51 -6.58 -2.21 -3.01
C GLY A 51 -5.94 -3.58 -2.83
N ALA A 52 -5.83 -4.32 -3.93
CA ALA A 52 -5.13 -5.60 -3.95
C ALA A 52 -4.28 -5.79 -5.20
N GLN A 53 -3.84 -4.70 -5.82
CA GLN A 53 -2.95 -4.75 -6.97
C GLN A 53 -1.62 -5.43 -6.62
N LEU A 54 -1.08 -6.23 -7.56
CA LEU A 54 0.22 -6.89 -7.40
C LEU A 54 1.32 -5.85 -7.20
N GLY A 55 2.00 -5.87 -6.05
CA GLY A 55 3.04 -4.91 -5.68
C GLY A 55 2.78 -4.30 -4.31
N VAL A 56 2.95 -2.98 -4.20
CA VAL A 56 2.92 -2.23 -2.94
C VAL A 56 1.65 -2.45 -2.12
N GLU A 57 0.48 -2.53 -2.76
CA GLU A 57 -0.78 -2.75 -2.05
C GLU A 57 -0.78 -4.11 -1.32
N GLN A 58 -0.39 -5.19 -2.00
CA GLN A 58 -0.31 -6.52 -1.38
C GLN A 58 0.82 -6.61 -0.33
N TRP A 59 1.99 -6.05 -0.60
CA TRP A 59 3.09 -6.04 0.38
C TRP A 59 2.74 -5.21 1.61
N GLY A 60 2.00 -4.12 1.42
CA GLY A 60 1.44 -3.30 2.48
C GLY A 60 0.50 -4.09 3.39
N VAL A 61 -0.39 -4.90 2.82
CA VAL A 61 -1.27 -5.81 3.60
C VAL A 61 -0.45 -6.84 4.38
N GLU A 62 0.59 -7.42 3.77
CA GLU A 62 1.47 -8.37 4.47
C GLU A 62 2.14 -7.72 5.69
N VAL A 63 2.75 -6.55 5.50
CA VAL A 63 3.40 -5.78 6.57
C VAL A 63 2.39 -5.34 7.63
N ALA A 64 1.23 -4.85 7.22
CA ALA A 64 0.17 -4.42 8.13
C ALA A 64 -0.33 -5.58 8.99
N ALA A 65 -0.46 -6.78 8.42
CA ALA A 65 -0.88 -7.97 9.14
C ALA A 65 0.14 -8.38 10.22
N GLU A 66 1.44 -8.23 9.95
CA GLU A 66 2.50 -8.45 10.96
C GLU A 66 2.39 -7.43 12.10
N LEU A 67 2.12 -6.16 11.78
CA LEU A 67 1.99 -5.11 12.79
C LEU A 67 0.80 -5.29 13.73
N LYS A 68 -0.22 -6.09 13.37
CA LYS A 68 -1.35 -6.40 14.26
C LYS A 68 -0.94 -7.15 15.52
N GLU A 69 0.23 -7.81 15.53
CA GLU A 69 0.76 -8.45 16.74
C GLU A 69 1.06 -7.42 17.84
N ASP A 70 1.57 -6.25 17.46
CA ASP A 70 1.87 -5.14 18.38
C ASP A 70 0.66 -4.20 18.57
N PHE A 71 -0.21 -4.10 17.56
CA PHE A 71 -1.36 -3.19 17.52
C PHE A 71 -2.66 -3.97 17.26
N PRO A 72 -3.23 -4.68 18.25
CA PRO A 72 -4.33 -5.62 18.03
C PRO A 72 -5.66 -4.96 17.61
N ASP A 73 -5.86 -3.67 17.88
CA ASP A 73 -7.07 -2.93 17.52
C ASP A 73 -7.02 -2.35 16.09
N PHE A 74 -5.83 -2.33 15.47
CA PHE A 74 -5.63 -1.89 14.09
C PHE A 74 -6.30 -2.86 13.11
N LYS A 75 -6.86 -2.31 12.02
CA LYS A 75 -7.64 -3.09 11.04
C LYS A 75 -7.21 -2.82 9.62
N ILE A 76 -7.44 -3.80 8.76
CA ILE A 76 -7.12 -3.77 7.34
C ILE A 76 -8.41 -3.92 6.54
N ALA A 77 -8.67 -2.97 5.65
CA ALA A 77 -9.75 -3.03 4.67
C ALA A 77 -9.17 -3.11 3.25
N ILE A 78 -9.64 -4.07 2.47
CA ILE A 78 -9.30 -4.22 1.05
C ILE A 78 -10.52 -3.92 0.18
N MET A 79 -10.40 -2.87 -0.63
CA MET A 79 -11.43 -2.45 -1.56
C MET A 79 -11.00 -2.77 -2.98
N LEU A 80 -11.80 -3.55 -3.69
CA LEU A 80 -11.56 -3.85 -5.09
C LEU A 80 -12.36 -2.87 -5.96
N PRO A 81 -11.79 -2.36 -7.06
CA PRO A 81 -12.49 -1.40 -7.91
C PRO A 81 -13.72 -1.99 -8.61
N PHE A 82 -13.76 -3.32 -8.79
CA PHE A 82 -14.81 -4.04 -9.51
C PHE A 82 -14.81 -5.53 -9.13
N ALA A 83 -15.91 -6.24 -9.42
CA ALA A 83 -16.04 -7.68 -9.20
C ALA A 83 -15.13 -8.50 -10.14
N GLU A 84 -14.81 -9.75 -9.77
CA GLU A 84 -13.87 -10.60 -10.52
C GLU A 84 -12.46 -9.98 -10.71
N PHE A 85 -12.05 -9.08 -9.80
CA PHE A 85 -10.71 -8.48 -9.84
C PHE A 85 -9.63 -9.57 -9.82
N GLY A 86 -8.65 -9.44 -10.72
CA GLY A 86 -7.55 -10.38 -10.84
C GLY A 86 -7.86 -11.67 -11.63
N LYS A 87 -9.09 -11.85 -12.15
CA LYS A 87 -9.47 -13.04 -12.94
C LYS A 87 -8.59 -13.28 -14.18
N GLN A 88 -8.05 -12.21 -14.76
CA GLN A 88 -7.12 -12.27 -15.90
C GLN A 88 -5.66 -12.58 -15.52
N TRP A 89 -5.33 -12.66 -14.24
CA TRP A 89 -3.97 -13.01 -13.80
C TRP A 89 -3.71 -14.51 -13.93
N ASN A 90 -2.44 -14.91 -13.89
CA ASN A 90 -2.08 -16.33 -13.82
C ASN A 90 -2.51 -16.96 -12.48
N GLU A 91 -2.54 -18.28 -12.41
CA GLU A 91 -3.02 -19.02 -11.22
C GLU A 91 -2.25 -18.65 -9.95
N HIS A 92 -0.93 -18.50 -10.05
CA HIS A 92 -0.09 -18.08 -8.92
C HIS A 92 -0.55 -16.74 -8.34
N ASN A 93 -0.75 -15.73 -9.18
CA ASN A 93 -1.17 -14.40 -8.76
C ASN A 93 -2.63 -14.36 -8.28
N GLN A 94 -3.50 -15.22 -8.82
CA GLN A 94 -4.86 -15.39 -8.28
C GLN A 94 -4.82 -16.01 -6.89
N GLN A 95 -3.97 -17.01 -6.66
CA GLN A 95 -3.78 -17.61 -5.33
C GLN A 95 -3.22 -16.59 -4.34
N LYS A 96 -2.22 -15.80 -4.75
CA LYS A 96 -1.67 -14.71 -3.93
C LYS A 96 -2.74 -13.68 -3.57
N LEU A 97 -3.59 -13.28 -4.52
CA LEU A 97 -4.73 -12.42 -4.24
C LEU A 97 -5.66 -13.01 -3.17
N GLN A 98 -6.03 -14.28 -3.28
CA GLN A 98 -6.88 -14.93 -2.28
C GLN A 98 -6.23 -14.94 -0.89
N GLN A 99 -4.93 -15.23 -0.80
CA GLN A 99 -4.18 -15.19 0.46
C GLN A 99 -4.11 -13.78 1.06
N ILE A 100 -4.01 -12.75 0.23
CA ILE A 100 -4.03 -11.36 0.69
C ILE A 100 -5.42 -10.99 1.23
N LEU A 101 -6.49 -11.40 0.54
CA LEU A 101 -7.86 -11.12 0.99
C LEU A 101 -8.18 -11.76 2.35
N THR A 102 -7.59 -12.91 2.70
CA THR A 102 -7.82 -13.53 4.02
C THR A 102 -7.13 -12.81 5.17
N LYS A 103 -6.21 -11.88 4.90
CA LYS A 103 -5.55 -11.05 5.93
C LYS A 103 -6.36 -9.82 6.33
N ALA A 104 -7.39 -9.48 5.57
CA ALA A 104 -8.19 -8.27 5.80
C ALA A 104 -9.33 -8.53 6.79
N ASP A 105 -9.62 -7.53 7.63
CA ASP A 105 -10.79 -7.49 8.50
C ASP A 105 -12.06 -7.18 7.71
N PHE A 106 -11.92 -6.47 6.59
CA PHE A 106 -13.00 -6.17 5.66
C PHE A 106 -12.53 -6.29 4.21
N THR A 107 -13.37 -6.90 3.37
CA THR A 107 -13.19 -6.89 1.92
C THR A 107 -14.47 -6.45 1.23
N GLY A 108 -14.35 -5.65 0.17
CA GLY A 108 -15.52 -5.15 -0.56
C GLY A 108 -15.20 -4.75 -1.99
N ASN A 109 -16.24 -4.65 -2.83
CA ASN A 109 -16.12 -4.16 -4.19
C ASN A 109 -16.82 -2.79 -4.32
N VAL A 110 -16.15 -1.80 -4.92
CA VAL A 110 -16.76 -0.50 -5.22
C VAL A 110 -17.82 -0.65 -6.32
N SER A 111 -17.53 -1.44 -7.36
CA SER A 111 -18.51 -1.87 -8.35
C SER A 111 -18.84 -3.36 -8.21
N GLN A 112 -20.12 -3.70 -8.19
CA GLN A 112 -20.59 -5.09 -8.17
C GLN A 112 -20.49 -5.79 -9.54
N HIS A 113 -20.13 -5.04 -10.60
CA HIS A 113 -19.93 -5.59 -11.94
C HIS A 113 -18.45 -5.84 -12.22
N PRO A 114 -18.12 -6.80 -13.12
CA PRO A 114 -16.77 -6.94 -13.67
C PRO A 114 -16.25 -5.66 -14.31
N TYR A 115 -14.97 -5.61 -14.67
CA TYR A 115 -14.42 -4.46 -15.37
C TYR A 115 -15.13 -4.24 -16.72
N GLN A 116 -15.66 -3.03 -16.89
CA GLN A 116 -16.39 -2.56 -18.06
C GLN A 116 -15.65 -1.39 -18.70
N ASN A 117 -15.24 -0.40 -17.91
CA ASN A 117 -14.59 0.80 -18.44
C ASN A 117 -13.81 1.60 -17.35
N PRO A 118 -12.96 2.57 -17.74
CA PRO A 118 -12.13 3.33 -16.80
C PRO A 118 -12.88 4.14 -15.73
N SER A 119 -14.19 4.38 -15.87
CA SER A 119 -14.96 5.07 -14.82
C SER A 119 -14.96 4.28 -13.50
N GLN A 120 -14.87 2.94 -13.54
CA GLN A 120 -14.78 2.14 -12.32
C GLN A 120 -13.49 2.43 -11.53
N LEU A 121 -12.38 2.72 -12.22
CA LEU A 121 -11.13 3.09 -11.57
C LEU A 121 -11.20 4.49 -10.96
N LYS A 122 -11.84 5.44 -11.66
CA LYS A 122 -12.08 6.79 -11.12
C LYS A 122 -13.02 6.78 -9.91
N ASN A 123 -14.08 5.97 -9.98
CA ASN A 123 -15.01 5.77 -8.87
C ASN A 123 -14.31 5.14 -7.67
N TYR A 124 -13.39 4.20 -7.92
CA TYR A 124 -12.53 3.64 -6.88
C TYR A 124 -11.66 4.71 -6.21
N GLN A 125 -10.93 5.52 -6.98
CA GLN A 125 -10.12 6.63 -6.43
C GLN A 125 -10.96 7.59 -5.58
N THR A 126 -12.14 7.98 -6.09
CA THR A 126 -13.09 8.85 -5.39
C THR A 126 -13.52 8.21 -4.07
N PHE A 127 -13.99 6.96 -4.12
CA PHE A 127 -14.41 6.20 -2.95
C PHE A 127 -13.30 6.12 -1.90
N MET A 128 -12.08 5.72 -2.29
CA MET A 128 -10.96 5.61 -1.36
C MET A 128 -10.67 6.93 -0.67
N SER A 129 -10.68 8.04 -1.42
CA SER A 129 -10.38 9.37 -0.91
C SER A 129 -11.46 10.00 -0.03
N GLU A 130 -12.72 9.60 -0.21
CA GLU A 130 -13.84 10.04 0.63
C GLU A 130 -13.95 9.21 1.93
N HIS A 131 -13.33 8.03 1.96
CA HIS A 131 -13.40 7.09 3.08
C HIS A 131 -12.09 6.98 3.87
N THR A 132 -11.09 7.79 3.55
CA THR A 132 -9.80 7.88 4.26
C THR A 132 -9.53 9.32 4.69
N ASP A 133 -8.56 9.49 5.58
CA ASP A 133 -8.16 10.78 6.14
C ASP A 133 -6.83 11.29 5.54
N GLY A 134 -6.16 10.45 4.74
CA GLY A 134 -4.93 10.78 4.05
C GLY A 134 -4.43 9.57 3.24
N ALA A 135 -3.35 9.77 2.50
CA ALA A 135 -2.76 8.73 1.65
C ALA A 135 -1.25 8.60 1.86
N LEU A 136 -0.78 7.36 1.78
CA LEU A 136 0.61 6.96 1.71
C LEU A 136 0.85 6.27 0.37
N MET A 137 1.85 6.72 -0.37
CA MET A 137 2.21 6.13 -1.65
C MET A 137 3.68 5.75 -1.69
N VAL A 138 3.99 4.51 -2.06
CA VAL A 138 5.34 4.18 -2.54
C VAL A 138 5.40 4.57 -4.01
N TYR A 139 5.89 5.77 -4.28
CA TYR A 139 5.88 6.40 -5.60
C TYR A 139 6.91 7.51 -5.70
N ASP A 140 7.59 7.57 -6.85
CA ASP A 140 8.55 8.62 -7.18
C ASP A 140 8.05 9.41 -8.42
N PRO A 141 7.77 10.72 -8.27
CA PRO A 141 7.33 11.56 -9.39
C PRO A 141 8.34 11.67 -10.55
N GLU A 142 9.63 11.44 -10.30
CA GLU A 142 10.68 11.44 -11.33
C GLU A 142 10.67 10.15 -12.16
N TYR A 143 10.08 9.08 -11.63
CA TYR A 143 9.97 7.77 -12.28
C TYR A 143 8.50 7.35 -12.46
N PRO A 144 7.75 8.02 -13.35
CA PRO A 144 6.33 7.78 -13.49
C PRO A 144 6.01 6.37 -13.98
N GLY A 145 4.89 5.84 -13.50
CA GLY A 145 4.35 4.54 -13.85
C GLY A 145 2.83 4.57 -13.75
N LYS A 146 2.20 3.40 -13.71
CA LYS A 146 0.75 3.29 -13.53
C LYS A 146 0.20 3.96 -12.26
N PRO A 147 0.92 4.03 -11.12
CA PRO A 147 0.43 4.77 -9.94
C PRO A 147 0.32 6.28 -10.17
N GLN A 148 0.83 6.82 -11.29
CA GLN A 148 0.69 8.23 -11.64
C GLN A 148 -0.77 8.69 -11.63
N TYR A 149 -1.71 7.84 -12.05
CA TYR A 149 -3.14 8.18 -12.02
C TYR A 149 -3.66 8.39 -10.59
N ASP A 150 -3.18 7.61 -9.62
CA ASP A 150 -3.54 7.79 -8.20
C ASP A 150 -2.80 9.00 -7.62
N TYR A 151 -1.52 9.20 -7.97
CA TYR A 151 -0.73 10.34 -7.55
C TYR A 151 -1.34 11.67 -8.01
N ASP A 152 -1.66 11.80 -9.30
CA ASP A 152 -2.25 13.03 -9.86
C ASP A 152 -3.59 13.35 -9.19
N PHE A 153 -4.41 12.32 -8.93
CA PHE A 153 -5.67 12.44 -8.22
C PHE A 153 -5.47 12.90 -6.77
N LEU A 154 -4.59 12.23 -6.03
CA LEU A 154 -4.32 12.50 -4.62
C LEU A 154 -3.63 13.85 -4.41
N LYS A 155 -2.71 14.22 -5.30
CA LYS A 155 -2.05 15.53 -5.30
C LYS A 155 -3.08 16.64 -5.47
N GLN A 156 -3.98 16.51 -6.45
CA GLN A 156 -5.05 17.49 -6.64
C GLN A 156 -5.99 17.58 -5.43
N LYS A 157 -6.29 16.45 -4.78
CA LYS A 157 -7.10 16.44 -3.54
C LYS A 157 -6.38 17.16 -2.42
N SER A 158 -5.12 16.81 -2.16
CA SER A 158 -4.29 17.41 -1.10
C SER A 158 -4.07 18.92 -1.29
N GLU A 159 -3.98 19.39 -2.55
CA GLU A 159 -3.92 20.83 -2.86
C GLU A 159 -5.24 21.57 -2.60
N ARG A 160 -6.39 20.90 -2.71
CA ARG A 160 -7.72 21.49 -2.50
C ARG A 160 -8.20 21.38 -1.05
N GLU A 161 -7.83 20.30 -0.38
CA GLU A 161 -8.25 19.93 0.97
C GLU A 161 -7.00 19.87 1.85
N THR A 162 -6.74 20.95 2.58
CA THR A 162 -5.52 21.09 3.42
C THR A 162 -5.40 20.05 4.54
N ASP A 163 -6.49 19.34 4.83
CA ASP A 163 -6.61 18.31 5.85
C ASP A 163 -6.46 16.88 5.32
N TYR A 164 -6.26 16.68 4.01
CA TYR A 164 -5.96 15.38 3.41
C TYR A 164 -4.48 15.30 2.99
N PRO A 165 -3.56 14.87 3.88
CA PRO A 165 -2.15 14.76 3.54
C PRO A 165 -1.90 13.62 2.55
N LEU A 166 -1.01 13.87 1.59
CA LEU A 166 -0.38 12.86 0.75
C LEU A 166 1.09 12.74 1.14
N ARG A 167 1.50 11.56 1.63
CA ARG A 167 2.89 11.21 1.89
C ARG A 167 3.42 10.28 0.82
N LEU A 168 4.62 10.57 0.32
CA LEU A 168 5.36 9.68 -0.57
C LEU A 168 6.48 8.97 0.19
N ILE A 169 6.71 7.71 -0.18
CA ILE A 169 7.97 6.99 0.00
C ILE A 169 8.57 6.92 -1.41
N ASP A 170 9.46 7.83 -1.74
CA ASP A 170 10.12 7.91 -3.05
C ASP A 170 11.41 7.08 -3.07
N PHE A 171 12.18 7.14 -4.16
CA PHE A 171 13.39 6.33 -4.26
C PHE A 171 14.52 6.83 -3.37
N TYR A 172 14.55 8.11 -2.99
CA TYR A 172 15.50 8.61 -2.01
C TYR A 172 15.20 8.02 -0.63
N GLU A 173 13.93 8.04 -0.18
CA GLU A 173 13.56 7.41 1.09
C GLU A 173 13.85 5.90 1.07
N LEU A 174 13.55 5.20 -0.02
CA LEU A 174 13.87 3.78 -0.12
C LEU A 174 15.38 3.50 -0.06
N GLN A 175 16.22 4.40 -0.57
CA GLN A 175 17.66 4.28 -0.45
C GLN A 175 18.11 4.44 1.01
N ASP A 176 17.64 5.47 1.71
CA ASP A 176 17.94 5.68 3.13
C ASP A 176 17.48 4.48 3.98
N GLN A 177 16.31 3.91 3.67
CA GLN A 177 15.79 2.72 4.33
C GLN A 177 16.63 1.46 4.03
N ALA A 178 17.26 1.37 2.86
CA ALA A 178 18.17 0.28 2.53
C ALA A 178 19.46 0.34 3.37
N GLU A 179 20.01 1.55 3.54
CA GLU A 179 21.19 1.79 4.37
C GLU A 179 20.90 1.41 5.84
N GLN A 180 19.79 1.89 6.39
CA GLN A 180 19.35 1.56 7.74
C GLN A 180 19.12 0.05 7.95
N LEU A 181 18.49 -0.63 6.98
CA LEU A 181 18.27 -2.07 7.05
C LEU A 181 19.60 -2.83 7.06
N SER A 182 20.57 -2.41 6.25
CA SER A 182 21.90 -3.02 6.23
C SER A 182 22.63 -2.83 7.55
N GLU A 183 22.55 -1.64 8.16
CA GLU A 183 23.16 -1.35 9.46
C GLU A 183 22.53 -2.18 10.58
N ALA A 184 21.20 -2.30 10.60
CA ALA A 184 20.49 -3.12 11.59
C ALA A 184 20.89 -4.60 11.48
N GLN A 185 21.02 -5.13 10.25
CA GLN A 185 21.44 -6.51 10.03
C GLN A 185 22.89 -6.76 10.47
N HIS A 186 23.80 -5.81 10.21
CA HIS A 186 25.19 -5.90 10.67
C HIS A 186 25.31 -5.83 12.19
N ALA A 187 24.51 -4.98 12.84
CA ALA A 187 24.49 -4.91 14.30
C ALA A 187 24.04 -6.25 14.91
N ASP A 188 22.99 -6.87 14.39
CA ASP A 188 22.49 -8.15 14.91
C ASP A 188 23.49 -9.31 14.73
N ASP A 189 24.26 -9.31 13.63
CA ASP A 189 25.33 -10.30 13.37
C ASP A 189 26.52 -10.13 14.34
N ASP A 190 26.87 -8.91 14.73
CA ASP A 190 27.97 -8.63 15.67
C ASP A 190 27.65 -9.05 17.13
N TRP A 191 26.36 -9.24 17.47
CA TRP A 191 25.90 -9.64 18.81
C TRP A 191 25.56 -11.14 18.95
N GLN A 192 25.70 -11.95 17.89
CA GLN A 192 25.52 -13.41 17.91
C GLN A 192 26.84 -14.18 18.07
#